data_AF-A0A1G3UK50-F1
#
_entry.id   AF-A0A1G3UK50-F1
#
_cell.length_a   1.000
_cell.length_b   1.000
_cell.length_c   1.000
_cell.angle_alpha   90.00
_cell.angle_beta   90.00
_cell.angle_gamma   90.00
#
_symmetry.space_group_name_H-M   'P 1'
#
loop_
_entity.id
_entity.type
_entity.pdbx_description
1 polymer ?
#
loop_
_entity_poly.entity_id
_entity_poly.type
_entity_poly.pdbx_seq_one_letter_code
_entity_poly.pdbx_strand_id
1 'polypeptide(L)' 'MWLKELQIAIIEKDAQKIDELVSVPLKFDRVEDIKSAMYLLAEASKLLHELKDETKQTMLQLKKN' A
#
# COMPACT_ATOMS: atom_id res chain seq x y z
N MET A 1 12.52 8.30 -7.14
CA MET A 1 12.84 7.80 -5.79
C MET A 1 11.58 7.29 -5.11
N TRP A 2 10.55 8.14 -4.95
CA TRP A 2 9.26 7.78 -4.36
C TRP A 2 8.58 6.54 -4.98
N LEU A 3 8.45 6.46 -6.31
CA LEU A 3 7.84 5.28 -6.98
C LEU A 3 8.53 3.96 -6.61
N LYS A 4 9.87 4.00 -6.51
CA LYS A 4 10.67 2.81 -6.16
C LYS A 4 10.48 2.46 -4.68
N GLU A 5 10.44 3.45 -3.80
CA GLU A 5 10.19 3.25 -2.37
C GLU A 5 8.80 2.68 -2.12
N LEU A 6 7.77 3.20 -2.81
CA LEU A 6 6.41 2.66 -2.71
C LEU A 6 6.36 1.22 -3.23
N GLN A 7 7.03 0.94 -4.36
CA GLN A 7 7.11 -0.42 -4.89
C GLN A 7 7.78 -1.38 -3.90
N ILE A 8 8.89 -0.98 -3.26
CA ILE A 8 9.57 -1.78 -2.23
C ILE A 8 8.63 -2.02 -1.04
N ALA A 9 7.97 -0.98 -0.54
CA ALA A 9 7.04 -1.08 0.59
C ALA A 9 5.87 -2.03 0.30
N ILE A 10 5.34 -2.03 -0.93
CA ILE A 10 4.32 -2.99 -1.38
C ILE A 10 4.87 -4.42 -1.38
N ILE A 11 6.07 -4.64 -1.92
CA ILE A 11 6.71 -5.97 -1.98
C ILE A 11 6.97 -6.51 -0.57
N GLU A 12 7.44 -5.65 0.35
CA GLU A 12 7.73 -6.00 1.74
C GLU A 12 6.48 -6.08 2.62
N LYS A 13 5.30 -5.74 2.07
CA LYS A 13 4.03 -5.62 2.79
C LYS A 13 4.09 -4.67 4.00
N ASP A 14 4.94 -3.64 3.93
CA ASP A 14 5.10 -2.66 5.00
C ASP A 14 3.97 -1.62 4.92
N ALA A 15 2.86 -1.93 5.59
CA ALA A 15 1.68 -1.06 5.63
C ALA A 15 1.97 0.32 6.24
N GLN A 16 2.89 0.42 7.21
CA GLN A 16 3.26 1.69 7.81
C GLN A 16 4.03 2.54 6.80
N LYS A 17 4.99 1.94 6.09
CA LYS A 17 5.77 2.66 5.09
C LYS A 17 4.92 3.11 3.90
N ILE A 18 3.95 2.30 3.50
CA ILE A 18 2.95 2.69 2.49
C ILE A 18 2.18 3.93 2.97
N ASP A 19 1.67 3.93 4.20
CA ASP A 19 0.91 5.06 4.77
C ASP A 19 1.73 6.36 4.82
N GLU A 20 2.99 6.26 5.26
CA GLU A 20 3.94 7.39 5.27
C GLU A 20 4.15 7.97 3.86
N LEU A 21 4.33 7.10 2.85
CA LEU A 21 4.62 7.49 1.48
C LEU A 21 3.41 8.12 0.78
N VAL A 22 2.18 7.69 1.08
CA VAL A 22 0.96 8.24 0.46
C VAL A 22 0.43 9.48 1.19
N SER A 23 0.87 9.72 2.42
CA SER A 23 0.47 10.88 3.23
C SER A 23 1.16 12.19 2.81
N VAL A 24 2.18 12.13 1.94
CA VAL A 24 2.89 13.31 1.46
C VAL A 24 2.37 13.80 0.10
N PRO A 25 2.30 15.12 -0.15
CA PRO A 25 1.93 15.64 -1.46
C PRO A 25 2.96 15.24 -2.52
N LEU A 26 2.48 14.59 -3.59
CA LEU A 26 3.34 14.15 -4.68
C LEU A 26 3.36 15.18 -5.80
N LYS A 27 4.57 15.44 -6.33
CA LYS A 27 4.78 16.21 -7.55
C LYS A 27 5.45 15.31 -8.58
N PHE A 28 4.91 15.34 -9.79
CA PHE A 28 5.43 14.56 -10.91
C PHE A 28 5.72 15.50 -12.06
N ASP A 29 6.92 15.38 -12.63
CA ASP A 29 7.35 16.18 -13.78
C ASP A 29 6.96 15.54 -15.12
N ARG A 30 6.64 14.24 -15.10
CA ARG A 30 6.39 13.41 -16.28
C ARG A 30 5.06 12.67 -16.16
N VAL A 31 4.33 12.58 -17.27
CA VAL A 31 3.04 11.87 -17.34
C VAL A 31 3.23 10.37 -17.12
N GLU A 32 4.36 9.82 -17.53
CA GLU A 32 4.73 8.42 -17.32
C GLU A 32 4.80 8.08 -15.82
N ASP A 33 5.39 8.98 -15.02
CA ASP A 33 5.51 8.80 -13.58
C ASP A 33 4.15 8.84 -12.88
N ILE A 34 3.21 9.67 -13.39
CA ILE A 34 1.82 9.70 -12.90
C ILE A 34 1.14 8.37 -13.18
N LYS A 35 1.29 7.81 -14.39
CA LYS A 35 0.69 6.51 -14.74
C LYS A 35 1.24 5.41 -13.83
N SER A 36 2.56 5.36 -13.64
CA SER A 36 3.18 4.40 -12.72
C SER A 36 2.69 4.58 -11.28
N ALA A 37 2.56 5.81 -10.80
CA ALA A 37 2.01 6.09 -9.47
C ALA A 37 0.58 5.56 -9.33
N MET A 38 -0.27 5.78 -10.32
CA MET A 38 -1.66 5.30 -10.30
C MET A 38 -1.73 3.77 -10.17
N TYR A 39 -0.89 3.03 -10.91
CA TYR A 39 -0.85 1.58 -10.81
C TYR A 39 -0.34 1.12 -9.43
N LEU A 40 0.73 1.72 -8.92
CA LEU A 40 1.26 1.38 -7.59
C LEU A 40 0.26 1.70 -6.46
N LEU A 41 -0.46 2.82 -6.56
CA LEU A 41 -1.49 3.19 -5.58
C LEU A 41 -2.67 2.20 -5.58
N ALA A 42 -3.06 1.68 -6.76
CA ALA A 42 -4.08 0.64 -6.85
C ALA A 42 -3.62 -0.66 -6.18
N GLU A 43 -2.38 -1.09 -6.42
CA GLU A 43 -1.78 -2.26 -5.76
C GLU A 43 -1.66 -2.07 -4.23
N ALA A 44 -1.18 -0.90 -3.78
CA ALA A 44 -1.12 -0.56 -2.36
C ALA A 44 -2.49 -0.62 -1.69
N SER A 45 -3.52 -0.06 -2.33
CA SER A 45 -4.90 -0.08 -1.82
C SER A 45 -5.44 -1.51 -1.70
N LYS A 46 -5.17 -2.35 -2.71
CA LYS A 46 -5.55 -3.76 -2.69
C LYS A 46 -4.88 -4.51 -1.54
N LEU A 47 -3.57 -4.36 -1.38
CA LEU A 47 -2.81 -4.98 -0.30
C LEU A 47 -3.33 -4.58 1.08
N LEU A 48 -3.60 -3.29 1.31
CA LEU A 48 -4.13 -2.81 2.59
C LEU A 48 -5.51 -3.40 2.91
N HIS A 49 -6.36 -3.60 1.90
CA HIS A 49 -7.64 -4.28 2.07
C HIS A 49 -7.46 -5.76 2.43
N GLU A 50 -6.56 -6.47 1.75
CA GLU A 50 -6.25 -7.87 2.04
C GLU A 50 -5.75 -8.06 3.48
N LEU A 51 -4.79 -7.24 3.92
CA LEU A 51 -4.26 -7.28 5.30
C LEU A 51 -5.33 -7.01 6.35
N LYS A 52 -6.24 -6.06 6.07
CA LYS A 52 -7.37 -5.75 6.96
C LYS A 52 -8.33 -6.95 7.07
N ASP A 53 -8.64 -7.59 5.95
CA ASP A 53 -9.54 -8.74 5.92
C ASP A 53 -8.90 -9.96 6.61
N GLU A 54 -7.62 -10.23 6.36
CA GLU A 54 -6.85 -11.26 7.07
C GLU A 54 -6.88 -11.04 8.58
N THR A 55 -6.57 -9.82 9.03
CA THR A 55 -6.61 -9.46 10.46
C THR A 55 -8.00 -9.68 11.06
N LYS A 56 -9.06 -9.28 10.35
CA LYS A 56 -10.44 -9.50 10.79
C LYS A 56 -10.76 -10.99 10.93
N GLN A 57 -10.34 -11.82 9.98
CA GLN A 57 -10.55 -13.27 10.05
C GLN A 57 -9.81 -13.90 11.23
N THR A 58 -8.55 -13.52 11.44
CA THR A 58 -7.77 -14.01 12.59
C THR A 58 -8.44 -13.64 13.91
N MET A 59 -8.91 -12.39 14.08
CA MET A 59 -9.64 -11.99 15.28
C MET A 59 -10.95 -12.77 15.48
N LEU A 60 -11.67 -13.07 14.40
CA LEU A 60 -12.89 -13.88 14.48
C LEU A 60 -12.59 -15.33 14.89
N GLN A 61 -11.49 -15.90 14.44
CA GLN A 61 -11.05 -17.24 14.85
C GLN A 61 -10.62 -17.26 16.33
N LEU A 62 -9.87 -16.25 16.78
CA LEU A 62 -9.45 -16.15 18.18
C LEU A 62 -10.64 -16.00 19.15
N LYS A 63 -11.72 -15.31 18.76
CA LYS A 63 -12.93 -15.18 19.59
C LYS A 63 -13.79 -16.44 19.67
N LYS A 64 -13.60 -17.41 18.77
CA LYS A 64 -14.38 -18.66 18.72
C LYS A 64 -13.74 -19.78 19.55
N ASN A 65 -12.47 -19.63 19.92
CA ASN A 65 -11.76 -20.48 20.87
C ASN A 65 -11.83 -19.89 22.28
#